data_AF-A0A9E3DZJ3-F1
#
_entry.id   AF-A0A9E3DZJ3-F1
#
_cell.length_a   1.000
_cell.length_b   1.000
_cell.length_c   1.000
_cell.angle_alpha   90.00
_cell.angle_beta   90.00
_cell.angle_gamma   90.00
#
_symmetry.space_group_name_H-M   'P 1'
#
loop_
_entity.id
_entity.type
_entity.pdbx_description
1 polymer ?
#
loop_
_entity_poly.entity_id
_entity_poly.type
_entity_poly.pdbx_seq_one_letter_code
_entity_poly.pdbx_strand_id
1 'polypeptide(L)'
;MSAALLTDLTIFILALLVGIEVIGKVPATLHTPLMSATNAIHGIVLVGALLIGVTAHNAVGYVLAFIASFFAGANVVGGYTVTGRMLKMFRKKAPQGEGQPELESLDGHRGIRGLAERIGIGIGRTPS
;
A
#
# COMPACT_ATOMS: atom_id res chain seq x y z
N MET A 1 40.44 -2.71 20.24
CA MET A 1 39.10 -2.41 19.71
C MET A 1 38.38 -1.57 20.76
N SER A 2 37.72 -0.47 20.39
CA SER A 2 36.96 0.34 21.36
C SER A 2 35.68 -0.39 21.79
N ALA A 3 35.22 -0.15 23.02
CA ALA A 3 33.98 -0.77 23.52
C ALA A 3 32.77 -0.42 22.63
N ALA A 4 32.69 0.81 22.14
CA ALA A 4 31.64 1.25 21.22
C ALA A 4 31.61 0.44 19.91
N LEU A 5 32.78 0.20 19.29
CA LEU A 5 32.86 -0.62 18.07
C LEU A 5 32.36 -2.05 18.34
N LEU A 6 32.76 -2.66 19.46
CA LEU A 6 32.29 -4.00 19.83
C LEU A 6 30.78 -4.03 20.01
N THR A 7 30.20 -3.02 20.65
CA THR A 7 28.74 -2.87 20.80
C THR A 7 28.05 -2.70 19.44
N ASP A 8 28.50 -1.78 18.59
CA ASP A 8 27.91 -1.53 17.27
C ASP A 8 27.97 -2.77 16.38
N LEU A 9 29.10 -3.48 16.39
CA LEU A 9 29.27 -4.74 15.66
C LEU A 9 28.34 -5.83 16.19
N THR A 10 28.17 -5.91 17.51
CA THR A 10 27.25 -6.88 18.13
C THR A 10 25.82 -6.59 17.70
N ILE A 11 25.37 -5.33 17.78
CA ILE A 11 24.04 -4.91 17.32
C ILE A 11 23.86 -5.20 15.84
N PHE A 12 24.86 -4.88 15.01
CA PHE A 12 24.83 -5.15 13.57
C PHE A 12 24.64 -6.63 13.26
N ILE A 13 25.44 -7.51 13.87
CA ILE A 13 25.34 -8.97 13.64
C ILE A 13 23.99 -9.50 14.13
N LEU A 14 23.55 -9.11 15.32
CA LEU A 14 22.24 -9.55 15.85
C LEU A 14 21.08 -9.06 14.98
N ALA A 15 21.13 -7.82 14.48
CA ALA A 15 20.12 -7.29 13.56
C ALA A 15 20.08 -8.07 12.24
N LEU A 16 21.23 -8.49 11.69
CA LEU A 16 21.27 -9.34 10.50
C LEU A 16 20.63 -10.71 10.74
N LEU A 17 20.97 -11.36 11.85
CA LEU A 17 20.37 -12.65 12.22
C LEU A 17 18.86 -12.56 12.37
N VAL A 18 18.37 -11.51 13.04
CA VAL A 18 16.93 -11.23 13.14
C VAL A 18 16.31 -11.00 11.77
N GLY A 19 16.96 -10.23 10.89
CA GLY A 19 16.48 -9.99 9.53
C GLY A 19 16.28 -11.27 8.72
N ILE A 20 17.26 -12.19 8.77
CA ILE A 20 17.18 -13.49 8.08
C ILE A 20 16.01 -14.33 8.62
N GLU A 21 15.90 -14.43 9.95
CA GLU A 21 14.86 -15.24 10.61
C GLU A 21 13.44 -14.70 10.36
N VAL A 22 13.27 -13.38 10.37
CA VAL A 22 11.97 -12.75 10.15
C VAL A 22 11.55 -12.85 8.68
N ILE A 23 12.44 -12.56 7.73
CA ILE A 23 12.12 -12.64 6.29
C ILE A 23 11.85 -14.08 5.87
N GLY A 24 12.58 -15.05 6.41
CA GLY A 24 12.39 -16.48 6.12
C GLY A 24 11.01 -17.02 6.51
N LYS A 25 10.29 -16.34 7.41
CA LYS A 25 8.94 -16.73 7.87
C LYS A 25 7.80 -16.06 7.11
N VAL A 26 8.09 -15.19 6.14
CA VAL A 26 7.06 -14.51 5.35
C VAL A 26 6.51 -15.46 4.26
N PRO A 27 5.18 -15.64 4.12
CA PRO A 27 4.62 -16.48 3.08
C PRO A 27 4.88 -15.93 1.67
N ALA A 28 4.95 -16.83 0.69
CA ALA A 28 5.34 -16.46 -0.68
C ALA A 28 4.43 -15.41 -1.34
N THR A 29 3.16 -15.38 -0.96
CA THR A 29 2.16 -14.39 -1.43
C THR A 29 2.52 -12.95 -1.04
N LEU A 30 3.34 -12.76 0.00
CA LEU A 30 3.74 -11.46 0.51
C LEU A 30 5.14 -11.01 0.07
N HIS A 31 5.90 -11.79 -0.72
CA HIS A 31 7.25 -11.37 -1.14
C HIS A 31 7.25 -10.06 -1.93
N THR A 32 6.26 -9.83 -2.81
CA THR A 32 6.17 -8.59 -3.59
C THR A 32 5.78 -7.39 -2.72
N PRO A 33 4.73 -7.46 -1.87
CA PRO A 33 4.47 -6.43 -0.87
C PRO A 33 5.65 -6.18 0.08
N LEU A 34 6.35 -7.24 0.52
CA LEU A 34 7.51 -7.15 1.40
C LEU A 34 8.67 -6.43 0.71
N MET A 35 8.93 -6.75 -0.57
CA MET A 35 9.95 -6.06 -1.37
C MET A 35 9.65 -4.56 -1.51
N SER A 36 8.38 -4.18 -1.67
CA SER A 36 7.99 -2.77 -1.66
C SER A 36 8.13 -2.13 -0.27
N ALA A 37 7.82 -2.87 0.80
CA ALA A 37 7.93 -2.39 2.17
C ALA A 37 9.38 -2.12 2.56
N THR A 38 10.31 -3.01 2.20
CA THR A 38 11.75 -2.82 2.47
C THR A 38 12.32 -1.63 1.72
N ASN A 39 11.78 -1.30 0.54
CA ASN A 39 12.13 -0.06 -0.15
C ASN A 39 11.75 1.20 0.67
N ALA A 40 10.60 1.20 1.36
CA ALA A 40 10.23 2.29 2.27
C ALA A 40 11.12 2.36 3.52
N ILE A 41 11.51 1.21 4.08
CA ILE A 41 12.39 1.13 5.25
C ILE A 41 13.78 1.70 4.95
N HIS A 42 14.28 1.51 3.73
CA HIS A 42 15.54 2.11 3.29
C HIS A 42 15.51 3.66 3.31
N GLY A 43 14.33 4.27 3.43
CA GLY A 43 14.16 5.69 3.68
C GLY A 43 14.86 6.24 4.94
N ILE A 44 15.43 5.38 5.79
CA ILE A 44 16.32 5.76 6.90
C ILE A 44 17.47 6.69 6.48
N VAL A 45 17.85 6.70 5.20
CA VAL A 45 18.80 7.67 4.63
C VAL A 45 18.42 9.13 4.95
N LEU A 46 17.14 9.43 5.18
CA LEU A 46 16.69 10.74 5.61
C LEU A 46 17.37 11.20 6.91
N VAL A 47 17.61 10.29 7.86
CA VAL A 47 18.32 10.62 9.12
C VAL A 47 19.74 11.07 8.81
N GLY A 48 20.43 10.41 7.88
CA GLY A 48 21.76 10.83 7.41
C GLY A 48 21.74 12.21 6.77
N ALA A 49 20.74 12.49 5.92
CA ALA A 49 20.58 13.80 5.30
C ALA A 49 20.34 14.92 6.32
N LEU A 50 19.56 14.65 7.37
CA LEU A 50 19.36 15.57 8.49
C LEU A 50 20.64 15.83 9.27
N LEU A 51 21.45 14.80 9.54
CA LEU A 51 22.75 14.97 10.19
C LEU A 51 23.69 15.84 9.37
N ILE A 52 23.73 15.67 8.04
CA ILE A 52 24.49 16.55 7.15
C ILE A 52 23.96 17.98 7.23
N GLY A 53 22.63 18.17 7.22
CA GLY A 53 22.02 19.49 7.33
C GLY A 53 22.40 20.23 8.62
N VAL A 54 22.51 19.53 9.75
CA VAL A 54 22.89 20.13 11.04
C VAL A 54 24.40 20.40 11.13
N THR A 55 25.23 19.59 10.47
CA THR A 55 26.70 19.70 10.53
C THR A 55 27.33 20.48 9.37
N ALA A 56 26.53 20.88 8.38
CA ALA A 56 27.02 21.66 7.25
C ALA A 56 27.40 23.09 7.67
N HIS A 57 28.53 23.57 7.13
CA HIS A 57 29.04 24.93 7.34
C HIS A 57 29.28 25.70 6.03
N ASN A 58 28.88 25.12 4.90
CA ASN A 58 29.07 25.71 3.58
C ASN A 58 27.83 25.47 2.69
N ALA A 59 27.71 26.28 1.64
CA ALA A 59 26.57 26.22 0.73
C ALA A 59 26.41 24.84 0.06
N VAL A 60 27.53 24.18 -0.26
CA VAL A 60 27.51 22.84 -0.88
C VAL A 60 26.86 21.81 0.04
N GLY A 61 27.22 21.81 1.33
CA GLY A 61 26.65 20.90 2.33
C GLY A 61 25.15 21.08 2.50
N TYR A 62 24.67 22.32 2.52
CA TYR A 62 23.23 22.59 2.59
C TYR A 62 22.47 22.16 1.32
N VAL A 63 23.05 22.39 0.15
CA VAL A 63 22.46 21.94 -1.13
C VAL A 63 22.38 20.41 -1.17
N LEU A 64 23.45 19.71 -0.76
CA LEU A 64 23.46 18.26 -0.67
C LEU A 64 22.44 17.73 0.34
N ALA A 65 22.36 18.35 1.53
CA ALA A 65 21.37 17.98 2.54
C ALA A 65 19.94 18.15 2.03
N PHE A 66 19.66 19.23 1.29
CA PHE A 66 18.35 19.49 0.69
C PHE A 66 18.00 18.41 -0.35
N ILE A 67 18.89 18.16 -1.30
CA ILE A 67 18.69 17.15 -2.35
C ILE A 67 18.53 15.75 -1.75
N ALA A 68 19.41 15.38 -0.82
CA ALA A 68 19.36 14.09 -0.14
C ALA A 68 18.05 13.91 0.64
N SER A 69 17.59 14.95 1.35
CA SER A 69 16.33 14.93 2.10
C SER A 69 15.13 14.80 1.17
N PHE A 70 15.13 15.48 0.02
CA PHE A 70 14.08 15.37 -0.98
C PHE A 70 13.95 13.94 -1.52
N PHE A 71 15.05 13.34 -1.96
CA PHE A 71 15.04 11.97 -2.47
C PHE A 71 14.71 10.93 -1.38
N ALA A 72 15.23 11.11 -0.16
CA ALA A 72 14.90 10.24 0.95
C ALA A 72 13.41 10.34 1.32
N GLY A 73 12.85 11.55 1.36
CA GLY A 73 11.42 11.76 1.57
C GLY A 73 10.56 11.13 0.46
N ALA A 74 10.96 11.28 -0.81
CA ALA A 74 10.28 10.65 -1.94
C ALA A 74 10.30 9.11 -1.85
N ASN A 75 11.41 8.52 -1.42
CA ASN A 75 11.53 7.08 -1.21
C ASN A 75 10.58 6.59 -0.10
N VAL A 76 10.53 7.29 1.04
CA VAL A 76 9.60 7.01 2.14
C VAL A 76 8.14 7.08 1.66
N VAL A 77 7.73 8.21 1.09
CA VAL A 77 6.35 8.45 0.65
C VAL A 77 5.94 7.47 -0.45
N GLY A 78 6.80 7.28 -1.45
CA GLY A 78 6.55 6.35 -2.56
C GLY A 78 6.45 4.91 -2.07
N GLY A 79 7.39 4.47 -1.23
CA GLY A 79 7.42 3.13 -0.68
C GLY A 79 6.18 2.81 0.15
N TYR A 80 5.75 3.70 1.05
CA TYR A 80 4.55 3.50 1.86
C TYR A 80 3.26 3.52 1.03
N THR A 81 3.18 4.40 0.03
CA THR A 81 2.00 4.50 -0.85
C THR A 81 1.82 3.24 -1.70
N VAL A 82 2.89 2.73 -2.30
CA VAL A 82 2.84 1.51 -3.14
C VAL A 82 2.56 0.29 -2.27
N THR A 83 3.24 0.15 -1.14
CA THR A 83 3.02 -0.94 -0.19
C THR A 83 1.57 -0.96 0.31
N GLY A 84 1.00 0.19 0.65
CA GLY A 84 -0.39 0.30 1.07
C GLY A 84 -1.39 -0.15 0.00
N ARG A 85 -1.15 0.18 -1.27
CA ARG A 85 -1.95 -0.30 -2.40
C ARG A 85 -1.83 -1.82 -2.56
N MET A 86 -0.62 -2.36 -2.42
CA MET A 86 -0.37 -3.80 -2.47
C MET A 86 -1.09 -4.56 -1.36
N LEU A 87 -1.00 -4.06 -0.11
CA LEU A 87 -1.64 -4.70 1.05
C LEU A 87 -3.17 -4.59 1.05
N LYS A 88 -3.73 -3.57 0.38
CA LYS A 88 -5.19 -3.42 0.24
C LYS A 88 -5.83 -4.62 -0.48
N MET A 89 -5.07 -5.31 -1.34
CA MET A 89 -5.54 -6.50 -2.07
C MET A 89 -5.66 -7.75 -1.17
N PHE A 90 -5.03 -7.76 0.01
CA PHE A 90 -5.13 -8.85 0.99
C PHE A 90 -6.25 -8.65 2.01
N ARG A 91 -6.88 -7.47 2.02
CA ARG A 91 -8.06 -7.24 2.85
C ARG A 91 -9.20 -8.02 2.20
N LYS A 92 -9.68 -9.07 2.88
CA LYS A 92 -10.97 -9.68 2.55
C LYS A 92 -11.97 -8.53 2.45
N LYS A 93 -12.71 -8.44 1.35
CA LYS A 93 -13.85 -7.52 1.26
C LYS A 93 -14.60 -7.75 2.58
N ALA A 94 -14.74 -6.72 3.43
CA ALA A 94 -15.81 -6.78 4.42
C ALA A 94 -17.04 -7.24 3.63
N PRO A 95 -17.96 -8.06 4.19
CA PRO A 95 -19.26 -8.18 3.58
C PRO A 95 -19.72 -6.73 3.44
N GLN A 96 -19.61 -6.19 2.21
CA GLN A 96 -20.37 -5.04 1.80
C GLN A 96 -21.74 -5.56 2.15
N GLY A 97 -22.34 -4.96 3.18
CA GLY A 97 -23.64 -5.37 3.65
C GLY A 97 -24.41 -5.70 2.39
N GLU A 98 -24.85 -6.94 2.33
CA GLU A 98 -25.77 -7.37 1.31
C GLU A 98 -26.93 -6.40 1.46
N GLY A 99 -26.86 -5.27 0.76
CA GLY A 99 -28.00 -4.64 0.15
C GLY A 99 -28.45 -5.66 -0.88
N GLN A 100 -28.96 -6.78 -0.39
CA GLN A 100 -29.86 -7.57 -1.16
C GLN A 100 -31.11 -6.69 -1.35
N PRO A 101 -31.86 -6.90 -2.43
CA PRO A 101 -31.66 -7.96 -3.43
C PRO A 101 -31.73 -7.33 -4.85
N GLU A 102 -31.46 -8.01 -5.96
CA GLU A 102 -32.37 -9.02 -6.52
C GLU A 102 -33.88 -8.71 -6.31
N LEU A 103 -34.27 -7.44 -6.11
CA LEU A 103 -35.66 -6.94 -6.19
C LEU A 103 -35.90 -6.17 -7.49
N GLU A 104 -34.86 -5.87 -8.26
CA GLU A 104 -35.02 -5.38 -9.64
C GLU A 104 -35.33 -6.54 -10.62
N SER A 105 -34.93 -7.77 -10.29
CA SER A 105 -35.27 -8.99 -11.07
C SER A 105 -36.58 -9.65 -10.63
N LEU A 106 -37.10 -9.30 -9.45
CA LEU A 106 -38.44 -9.67 -8.97
C LEU A 106 -39.46 -8.55 -9.19
N ASP A 107 -39.14 -7.55 -10.01
CA ASP A 107 -40.15 -6.66 -10.58
C ASP A 107 -41.01 -7.46 -11.57
N GLY A 108 -41.96 -8.22 -11.01
CA GLY A 108 -42.93 -9.02 -11.77
C GLY A 108 -43.64 -8.17 -12.81
N HIS A 109 -43.74 -6.85 -12.62
CA HIS A 109 -44.26 -5.93 -13.61
C HIS A 109 -43.45 -5.90 -14.91
N ARG A 110 -42.10 -5.99 -14.87
CA ARG A 110 -41.26 -6.10 -16.07
C ARG A 110 -41.31 -7.50 -16.69
N GLY A 111 -41.37 -8.55 -15.86
CA GLY A 111 -41.51 -9.94 -16.32
C GLY A 111 -42.83 -10.20 -17.05
N ILE A 112 -43.94 -9.67 -16.52
CA ILE A 112 -45.28 -9.77 -17.12
C ILE A 112 -45.38 -8.89 -18.37
N ARG A 113 -44.74 -7.71 -18.40
CA ARG A 113 -44.66 -6.87 -19.61
C ARG A 113 -43.87 -7.54 -20.73
N GLY A 114 -42.73 -8.15 -20.42
CA GLY A 114 -41.94 -8.91 -21.39
C GLY A 114 -42.65 -10.17 -21.89
N LEU A 115 -43.46 -10.80 -21.04
CA LEU A 115 -44.35 -11.88 -21.46
C LEU A 115 -45.47 -11.32 -22.36
N ALA A 116 -46.18 -10.26 -21.96
CA ALA A 116 -47.27 -9.62 -22.71
C ALA A 116 -46.87 -9.18 -24.12
N GLU A 117 -45.67 -8.60 -24.29
CA GLU A 117 -45.12 -8.28 -25.62
C GLU A 117 -44.87 -9.53 -26.46
N ARG A 118 -44.36 -10.62 -25.86
CA ARG A 118 -44.10 -11.89 -26.55
C ARG A 118 -45.38 -12.64 -26.97
N ILE A 119 -46.49 -12.44 -26.25
CA ILE A 119 -47.83 -12.94 -26.60
C ILE A 119 -48.66 -11.95 -27.43
N GLY A 120 -48.07 -10.81 -27.84
CA GLY A 120 -48.73 -9.82 -28.71
C GLY A 120 -49.85 -9.01 -28.04
N ILE A 121 -49.91 -8.99 -26.71
CA ILE A 121 -50.88 -8.20 -25.95
C ILE A 121 -50.25 -6.82 -25.69
N GLY A 122 -50.50 -5.88 -26.60
CA GLY A 122 -50.00 -4.51 -26.49
C GLY A 122 -50.61 -3.78 -25.29
N ILE A 123 -49.87 -3.69 -24.18
CA ILE A 123 -50.25 -2.83 -23.06
C ILE A 123 -49.88 -1.40 -23.46
N GLY A 124 -50.92 -0.62 -23.81
CA GLY A 124 -50.79 0.73 -24.35
C GLY A 124 -49.91 1.64 -23.49
N ARG A 125 -49.07 2.44 -24.16
CA ARG A 125 -48.30 3.51 -23.54
C ARG A 125 -49.26 4.46 -22.82
N THR A 126 -49.08 4.65 -21.51
CA THR A 126 -49.62 5.83 -20.82
C THR A 126 -48.82 7.05 -21.29
N PRO A 127 -49.45 8.09 -21.86
CA PRO A 127 -48.75 9.32 -22.20
C PRO A 127 -48.46 10.12 -20.93
N SER A 128 -47.21 10.61 -20.86
CA SER A 128 -46.62 11.64 -19.96
C SER A 128 -47.05 11.65 -18.49
#